data_AF-H2MTC9-F1
#
_entry.id   AF-H2MTC9-F1
#
_cell.length_a   1.000
_cell.length_b   1.000
_cell.length_c   1.000
_cell.angle_alpha   90.00
_cell.angle_beta   90.00
_cell.angle_gamma   90.00
#
_symmetry.space_group_name_H-M   'P 1'
#
loop_
_entity.id
_entity.type
_entity.pdbx_description
1 polymer ?
#
loop_
_entity_poly.entity_id
_entity_poly.type
_entity_poly.pdbx_seq_one_letter_code
_entity_poly.pdbx_strand_id
1 'polypeptide(L)'
;MGDWGFLSTLLEKVQSHSTVIGKIWMSVLFLFRIMVLGAGAESVWGDEQSNMVCNTKQPGCKNVCYDHAFPISHIRFWVLQIIFVSSPTLIYLGHVIHVVHKEKKLRKYIETHSSEEVTKVPKYSDEKGHVKIKGNLLGNYMTSIFFRILLEIAFIVGQYYLYGFVMEALIVCSRAPCPFTVECYMSRPTEKTIFIIFMLVVACVSLVLNVIEIFFLACSQSRRKKSKMVPVTAVALHPRFPNDSLMNKEKMSLLDSSTA
;
A
#
# COMPACT_ATOMS: atom_id res chain seq x y z
N MET A 1 24.85 9.12 -14.10
CA MET A 1 24.31 8.33 -12.96
C MET A 1 22.86 8.73 -12.75
N GLY A 2 22.01 7.83 -12.25
CA GLY A 2 20.61 8.18 -11.92
C GLY A 2 20.52 9.02 -10.64
N ASP A 3 19.58 9.97 -10.58
CA ASP A 3 19.34 10.80 -9.40
C ASP A 3 18.48 10.04 -8.36
N TRP A 4 19.17 9.34 -7.46
CA TRP A 4 18.57 8.72 -6.29
C TRP A 4 18.05 9.74 -5.26
N GLY A 5 18.50 11.00 -5.32
CA GLY A 5 18.10 12.07 -4.42
C GLY A 5 16.64 12.46 -4.60
N PHE A 6 16.15 12.56 -5.83
CA PHE A 6 14.71 12.74 -6.11
C PHE A 6 13.87 11.58 -5.58
N LEU A 7 14.31 10.35 -5.78
CA LEU A 7 13.57 9.14 -5.38
C LEU A 7 13.54 8.96 -3.85
N SER A 8 14.64 9.28 -3.16
CA SER A 8 14.71 9.37 -1.69
C SER A 8 13.82 10.49 -1.14
N THR A 9 13.89 11.68 -1.73
CA THR A 9 13.04 12.83 -1.36
C THR A 9 11.54 12.52 -1.55
N LEU A 10 11.18 11.71 -2.55
CA LEU A 10 9.81 11.23 -2.71
C LEU A 10 9.42 10.21 -1.63
N LEU A 11 10.29 9.26 -1.28
CA LEU A 11 10.04 8.28 -0.20
C LEU A 11 9.79 8.96 1.15
N GLU A 12 10.65 9.88 1.58
CA GLU A 12 10.47 10.63 2.84
C GLU A 12 9.14 11.37 2.88
N LYS A 13 8.77 12.04 1.77
CA LYS A 13 7.57 12.89 1.69
C LYS A 13 6.26 12.11 1.73
N VAL A 14 6.31 10.78 1.57
CA VAL A 14 5.17 9.85 1.68
C VAL A 14 4.98 9.32 3.10
N GLN A 15 6.04 9.31 3.89
CA GLN A 15 6.10 8.65 5.20
C GLN A 15 5.34 9.42 6.30
N SER A 16 5.09 10.72 6.11
CA SER A 16 4.65 11.67 7.14
C SER A 16 3.15 11.69 7.49
N HIS A 17 2.25 11.12 6.67
CA HIS A 17 0.81 11.44 6.77
C HIS A 17 -0.19 10.26 6.88
N SER A 18 0.23 9.04 7.24
CA SER A 18 -0.69 8.02 7.81
C SER A 18 0.07 6.98 8.63
N THR A 19 -0.54 6.47 9.72
CA THR A 19 -0.17 5.19 10.37
C THR A 19 1.34 4.93 10.42
N VAL A 20 2.08 5.89 10.99
CA VAL A 20 3.55 6.05 10.90
C VAL A 20 4.31 4.74 11.07
N ILE A 21 3.95 3.96 12.10
CA ILE A 21 4.53 2.64 12.39
C ILE A 21 4.43 1.70 11.18
N GLY A 22 3.22 1.45 10.67
CA GLY A 22 3.00 0.53 9.55
C GLY A 22 3.75 0.94 8.29
N LYS A 23 3.77 2.24 7.95
CA LYS A 23 4.49 2.74 6.76
C LYS A 23 6.01 2.62 6.88
N ILE A 24 6.58 2.96 8.04
CA ILE A 24 8.03 2.81 8.28
C ILE A 24 8.43 1.34 8.15
N TRP A 25 7.74 0.43 8.85
CA TRP A 25 8.08 -0.99 8.81
C TRP A 25 7.96 -1.59 7.41
N MET A 26 6.91 -1.27 6.66
CA MET A 26 6.77 -1.75 5.27
C MET A 26 7.85 -1.19 4.33
N SER A 27 8.29 0.06 4.54
CA SER A 27 9.39 0.68 3.79
C SER A 27 10.74 0.01 4.10
N VAL A 28 11.03 -0.23 5.38
CA VAL A 28 12.25 -0.92 5.84
C VAL A 28 12.31 -2.35 5.30
N LEU A 29 11.22 -3.13 5.42
CA LEU A 29 11.15 -4.50 4.90
C LEU A 29 11.31 -4.54 3.36
N PHE A 30 10.79 -3.54 2.65
CA PHE A 30 10.96 -3.44 1.19
C PHE A 30 12.42 -3.16 0.78
N LEU A 31 13.07 -2.18 1.42
CA LEU A 31 14.49 -1.90 1.20
C LEU A 31 15.37 -3.11 1.56
N PHE A 32 15.01 -3.84 2.61
CA PHE A 32 15.71 -5.04 3.05
C PHE A 32 15.62 -6.19 2.02
N ARG A 33 14.45 -6.40 1.37
CA ARG A 33 14.36 -7.34 0.23
C ARG A 33 15.29 -6.94 -0.92
N ILE A 34 15.34 -5.65 -1.28
CA ILE A 34 16.23 -5.17 -2.36
C ILE A 34 17.71 -5.40 -1.99
N MET A 35 18.09 -5.09 -0.75
CA MET A 35 19.46 -5.33 -0.25
C MET A 35 19.84 -6.82 -0.31
N VAL A 36 18.95 -7.71 0.14
CA VAL A 36 19.21 -9.16 0.18
C VAL A 36 19.23 -9.77 -1.22
N LEU A 37 18.41 -9.28 -2.15
CA LEU A 37 18.55 -9.63 -3.58
C LEU A 37 19.90 -9.15 -4.14
N GLY A 38 20.30 -7.91 -3.88
CA GLY A 38 21.59 -7.39 -4.34
C GLY A 38 22.78 -8.19 -3.79
N ALA A 39 22.72 -8.63 -2.53
CA ALA A 39 23.77 -9.44 -1.91
C ALA A 39 23.79 -10.90 -2.40
N GLY A 40 22.62 -11.51 -2.66
CA GLY A 40 22.48 -12.93 -3.00
C GLY A 40 22.44 -13.27 -4.49
N ALA A 41 22.03 -12.35 -5.36
CA ALA A 41 21.74 -12.65 -6.77
C ALA A 41 22.95 -13.15 -7.55
N GLU A 42 24.10 -12.47 -7.45
CA GLU A 42 25.31 -12.87 -8.15
C GLU A 42 26.10 -13.95 -7.39
N SER A 43 26.11 -13.89 -6.06
CA SER A 43 26.92 -14.74 -5.18
C SER A 43 26.39 -16.17 -5.00
N VAL A 44 25.07 -16.34 -4.95
CA VAL A 44 24.39 -17.62 -4.67
C VAL A 44 23.65 -18.15 -5.90
N TRP A 45 23.17 -17.26 -6.78
CA TRP A 45 22.41 -17.62 -7.99
C TRP A 45 23.16 -17.41 -9.30
N GLY A 46 24.22 -16.58 -9.34
CA GLY A 46 24.99 -16.32 -10.56
C GLY A 46 25.69 -17.55 -11.15
N ASP A 47 25.94 -18.58 -10.33
CA ASP A 47 26.55 -19.85 -10.73
C ASP A 47 25.56 -21.02 -10.86
N GLU A 48 24.25 -20.78 -10.78
CA GLU A 48 23.28 -21.87 -10.55
C GLU A 48 23.25 -22.91 -11.69
N GLN A 49 23.25 -22.46 -12.95
CA GLN A 49 23.27 -23.35 -14.11
C GLN A 49 24.70 -23.84 -14.43
N SER A 50 25.74 -23.03 -14.19
CA SER A 50 27.12 -23.43 -14.49
C SER A 50 27.61 -24.53 -13.54
N ASN A 51 27.32 -24.43 -12.24
CA ASN A 51 27.75 -25.37 -11.22
C ASN A 51 26.76 -26.51 -10.91
N MET A 52 25.62 -26.61 -11.61
CA MET A 52 24.79 -27.83 -11.58
C MET A 52 25.53 -29.00 -12.27
N VAL A 53 25.55 -30.18 -11.66
CA VAL A 53 26.25 -31.38 -12.18
C VAL A 53 25.24 -32.50 -12.43
N CYS A 54 25.09 -32.94 -13.67
CA CYS A 54 24.28 -34.12 -14.01
C CYS A 54 25.16 -35.35 -14.26
N ASN A 55 24.68 -36.53 -13.83
CA ASN A 55 25.34 -37.82 -14.02
C ASN A 55 25.19 -38.34 -15.46
N THR A 56 25.75 -37.60 -16.42
CA THR A 56 25.72 -37.91 -17.85
C THR A 56 26.79 -37.13 -18.62
N LYS A 57 27.21 -37.67 -19.77
CA LYS A 57 28.08 -36.98 -20.74
C LYS A 57 27.30 -36.41 -21.93
N GLN A 58 25.97 -36.55 -21.95
CA GLN A 58 25.14 -36.16 -23.09
C GLN A 58 25.03 -34.62 -23.20
N PRO A 59 25.43 -34.00 -24.33
CA PRO A 59 25.27 -32.57 -24.54
C PRO A 59 23.79 -32.17 -24.53
N GLY A 60 23.50 -30.96 -24.04
CA GLY A 60 22.13 -30.42 -23.95
C GLY A 60 21.27 -30.98 -22.80
N CYS A 61 21.50 -32.23 -22.35
CA CYS A 61 20.73 -32.85 -21.26
C CYS A 61 20.74 -31.98 -19.98
N LYS A 62 21.92 -31.47 -19.57
CA LYS A 62 22.06 -30.51 -18.47
C LYS A 62 21.13 -29.29 -18.60
N ASN A 63 20.99 -28.73 -19.81
CA ASN A 63 20.19 -27.52 -20.03
C ASN A 63 18.68 -27.80 -19.95
N VAL A 64 18.21 -28.91 -20.53
CA VAL A 64 16.77 -29.24 -20.50
C VAL A 64 16.29 -29.69 -19.13
N CYS A 65 17.17 -30.29 -18.31
CA CYS A 65 16.85 -30.64 -16.92
C CYS A 65 16.81 -29.39 -16.04
N TYR A 66 17.75 -28.46 -16.23
CA TYR A 66 17.73 -27.16 -15.55
C TYR A 66 16.46 -26.36 -15.88
N ASP A 67 16.12 -26.23 -17.17
CA ASP A 67 14.89 -25.57 -17.65
C ASP A 67 13.61 -26.23 -17.11
N HIS A 68 13.59 -27.56 -16.98
CA HIS A 68 12.45 -28.28 -16.42
C HIS A 68 12.30 -28.03 -14.91
N ALA A 69 13.41 -28.03 -14.17
CA ALA A 69 13.42 -27.81 -12.73
C ALA A 69 13.05 -26.37 -12.34
N PHE A 70 13.64 -25.39 -13.03
CA PHE A 70 13.50 -23.97 -12.71
C PHE A 70 13.11 -23.15 -13.96
N PRO A 71 11.85 -23.26 -14.43
CA PRO A 71 11.36 -22.53 -15.62
C PRO A 71 11.43 -21.00 -15.45
N ILE A 72 11.50 -20.53 -14.20
CA ILE A 72 11.96 -19.20 -13.81
C ILE A 72 12.83 -19.37 -12.56
N SER A 73 13.97 -18.66 -12.47
CA SER A 73 14.82 -18.73 -11.27
C SER A 73 14.32 -17.83 -10.15
N HIS A 74 14.63 -18.21 -8.91
CA HIS A 74 14.14 -17.57 -7.68
C HIS A 74 14.36 -16.05 -7.65
N ILE A 75 15.55 -15.58 -8.06
CA ILE A 75 15.87 -14.15 -8.15
C ILE A 75 14.90 -13.42 -9.09
N ARG A 76 14.59 -13.99 -10.27
CA ARG A 76 13.65 -13.39 -11.22
C ARG A 76 12.23 -13.36 -10.66
N PHE A 77 11.82 -14.43 -9.98
CA PHE A 77 10.52 -14.50 -9.30
C PHE A 77 10.37 -13.43 -8.20
N TRP A 78 11.40 -13.25 -7.34
CA TRP A 78 11.40 -12.23 -6.29
C TRP A 78 11.52 -10.79 -6.82
N VAL A 79 12.23 -10.56 -7.93
CA VAL A 79 12.23 -9.26 -8.63
C VAL A 79 10.81 -8.93 -9.13
N LEU A 80 10.12 -9.89 -9.75
CA LEU A 80 8.72 -9.70 -10.16
C LEU A 80 7.81 -9.43 -8.96
N GLN A 81 7.93 -10.18 -7.86
CA GLN A 81 7.20 -9.93 -6.61
C GLN A 81 7.39 -8.48 -6.13
N ILE A 82 8.64 -8.02 -6.04
CA ILE A 82 9.00 -6.65 -5.62
C ILE A 82 8.34 -5.59 -6.52
N ILE A 83 8.37 -5.78 -7.84
CA ILE A 83 7.76 -4.86 -8.81
C ILE A 83 6.24 -4.81 -8.61
N PHE A 84 5.56 -5.96 -8.66
CA PHE A 84 4.10 -6.04 -8.58
C PHE A 84 3.56 -5.58 -7.22
N VAL A 85 4.18 -5.99 -6.10
CA VAL A 85 3.76 -5.62 -4.73
C VAL A 85 3.92 -4.10 -4.49
N SER A 86 4.92 -3.46 -5.11
CA SER A 86 5.07 -2.00 -5.03
C SER A 86 4.19 -1.21 -5.99
N SER A 87 3.79 -1.76 -7.14
CA SER A 87 2.99 -1.03 -8.15
C SER A 87 1.72 -0.37 -7.58
N PRO A 88 0.86 -1.00 -6.76
CA PRO A 88 -0.28 -0.33 -6.13
C PRO A 88 0.11 0.88 -5.28
N THR A 89 1.24 0.80 -4.57
CA THR A 89 1.75 1.89 -3.72
C THR A 89 2.25 3.06 -4.57
N LEU A 90 2.96 2.77 -5.65
CA LEU A 90 3.46 3.78 -6.60
C LEU A 90 2.31 4.47 -7.38
N ILE A 91 1.28 3.72 -7.77
CA ILE A 91 0.09 4.28 -8.43
C ILE A 91 -0.70 5.20 -7.47
N TYR A 92 -0.91 4.77 -6.22
CA TYR A 92 -1.51 5.62 -5.19
C TYR A 92 -0.67 6.88 -4.95
N LEU A 93 0.66 6.76 -4.89
CA LEU A 93 1.58 7.88 -4.76
C LEU A 93 1.47 8.89 -5.92
N GLY A 94 1.52 8.41 -7.17
CA GLY A 94 1.35 9.26 -8.36
C GLY A 94 0.02 10.02 -8.33
N HIS A 95 -1.05 9.36 -7.92
CA HIS A 95 -2.36 10.00 -7.71
C HIS A 95 -2.33 11.07 -6.61
N VAL A 96 -1.71 10.81 -5.45
CA VAL A 96 -1.53 11.80 -4.37
C VAL A 96 -0.75 13.01 -4.87
N ILE A 97 0.39 12.81 -5.54
CA ILE A 97 1.24 13.90 -6.07
C ILE A 97 0.47 14.74 -7.07
N HIS A 98 -0.25 14.12 -8.02
CA HIS A 98 -1.07 14.80 -9.00
C HIS A 98 -2.20 15.64 -8.36
N VAL A 99 -2.92 15.09 -7.38
CA VAL A 99 -3.96 15.83 -6.64
C VAL A 99 -3.36 17.02 -5.88
N VAL A 100 -2.24 16.83 -5.17
CA VAL A 100 -1.56 17.90 -4.41
C VAL A 100 -1.01 18.99 -5.34
N HIS A 101 -0.47 18.64 -6.50
CA HIS A 101 -0.03 19.61 -7.50
C HIS A 101 -1.22 20.42 -8.04
N LYS A 102 -2.33 19.75 -8.35
CA LYS A 102 -3.56 20.40 -8.84
C LYS A 102 -4.16 21.36 -7.80
N GLU A 103 -4.19 21.00 -6.52
CA GLU A 103 -4.66 21.89 -5.45
C GLU A 103 -3.70 23.07 -5.20
N LYS A 104 -2.38 22.88 -5.34
CA LYS A 104 -1.41 23.99 -5.29
C LYS A 104 -1.59 24.98 -6.45
N LYS A 105 -1.88 24.50 -7.66
CA LYS A 105 -2.21 25.37 -8.80
C LYS A 105 -3.53 26.13 -8.58
N LEU A 106 -4.53 25.47 -7.99
CA LEU A 106 -5.83 26.08 -7.67
C LEU A 106 -5.72 27.15 -6.57
N ARG A 107 -4.91 26.94 -5.52
CA ARG A 107 -4.65 27.97 -4.49
C ARG A 107 -4.06 29.24 -5.10
N LYS A 108 -3.02 29.12 -5.94
CA LYS A 108 -2.43 30.27 -6.67
C LYS A 108 -3.42 31.00 -7.59
N TYR A 109 -4.43 30.31 -8.11
CA TYR A 109 -5.49 30.93 -8.92
C TYR A 109 -6.46 31.74 -8.04
N ILE A 110 -6.88 31.19 -6.89
CA ILE A 110 -7.70 31.89 -5.88
C ILE A 110 -6.95 33.07 -5.24
N GLU A 111 -5.63 32.99 -5.12
CA GLU A 111 -4.77 34.08 -4.63
C GLU A 111 -4.61 35.23 -5.66
N THR A 112 -5.04 35.04 -6.91
CA THR A 112 -4.88 36.02 -8.01
C THR A 112 -6.19 36.48 -8.65
N HIS A 113 -7.31 35.82 -8.35
CA HIS A 113 -8.65 36.13 -8.86
C HIS A 113 -9.61 36.28 -7.67
N SER A 114 -10.53 37.25 -7.73
CA SER A 114 -11.44 37.53 -6.62
C SER A 114 -12.33 36.33 -6.27
N SER A 115 -12.63 36.17 -4.97
CA SER A 115 -13.32 35.01 -4.40
C SER A 115 -14.71 34.71 -4.98
N GLU A 116 -15.30 35.65 -5.72
CA GLU A 116 -16.65 35.55 -6.28
C GLU A 116 -16.73 34.67 -7.54
N GLU A 117 -15.64 34.53 -8.31
CA GLU A 117 -15.62 33.64 -9.49
C GLU A 117 -15.39 32.15 -9.16
N VAL A 118 -14.77 31.84 -8.00
CA VAL A 118 -14.16 30.50 -7.78
C VAL A 118 -15.05 29.55 -6.97
N THR A 119 -15.98 28.89 -7.67
CA THR A 119 -16.87 27.84 -7.11
C THR A 119 -16.20 26.53 -6.64
N LYS A 120 -14.86 26.44 -6.60
CA LYS A 120 -14.13 25.19 -6.27
C LYS A 120 -13.04 25.43 -5.21
N VAL A 121 -13.37 25.09 -3.96
CA VAL A 121 -12.42 25.11 -2.83
C VAL A 121 -11.49 23.88 -2.83
N PRO A 122 -10.23 23.99 -2.36
CA PRO A 122 -9.34 22.85 -2.13
C PRO A 122 -9.91 21.92 -1.05
N LYS A 123 -9.79 20.61 -1.26
CA LYS A 123 -10.51 19.56 -0.51
C LYS A 123 -9.59 18.63 0.28
N TYR A 124 -8.33 18.51 -0.13
CA TYR A 124 -7.34 17.60 0.48
C TYR A 124 -6.14 18.34 1.12
N SER A 125 -5.94 19.62 0.83
CA SER A 125 -4.83 20.44 1.35
C SER A 125 -5.33 21.54 2.31
N ASP A 126 -4.78 21.55 3.52
CA ASP A 126 -5.02 22.56 4.55
C ASP A 126 -4.48 23.95 4.14
N GLU A 127 -4.84 25.01 4.87
CA GLU A 127 -4.31 26.37 4.61
C GLU A 127 -2.79 26.43 4.77
N LYS A 128 -2.23 25.66 5.70
CA LYS A 128 -0.78 25.46 5.88
C LYS A 128 -0.16 24.46 4.88
N GLY A 129 -0.89 24.06 3.84
CA GLY A 129 -0.41 23.16 2.77
C GLY A 129 -0.31 21.67 3.13
N HIS A 130 -0.71 21.25 4.34
CA HIS A 130 -0.67 19.86 4.79
C HIS A 130 -1.78 18.99 4.16
N VAL A 131 -1.43 17.77 3.77
CA VAL A 131 -2.35 16.86 3.06
C VAL A 131 -3.20 16.06 4.04
N LYS A 132 -4.49 16.40 4.15
CA LYS A 132 -5.50 15.72 4.97
C LYS A 132 -6.20 14.63 4.15
N ILE A 133 -5.72 13.40 4.25
CA ILE A 133 -6.33 12.22 3.59
C ILE A 133 -7.77 12.02 4.12
N LYS A 134 -8.75 12.27 3.24
CA LYS A 134 -10.19 12.22 3.51
C LYS A 134 -10.93 11.63 2.30
N GLY A 135 -12.13 11.09 2.54
CA GLY A 135 -13.06 10.68 1.47
C GLY A 135 -12.42 9.76 0.43
N ASN A 136 -12.55 10.13 -0.85
CA ASN A 136 -12.09 9.33 -1.98
C ASN A 136 -10.60 8.97 -1.94
N LEU A 137 -9.75 9.85 -1.39
CA LEU A 137 -8.31 9.59 -1.28
C LEU A 137 -8.01 8.46 -0.27
N LEU A 138 -8.83 8.34 0.79
CA LEU A 138 -8.74 7.23 1.73
C LEU A 138 -9.27 5.92 1.14
N GLY A 139 -10.29 6.00 0.27
CA GLY A 139 -10.78 4.86 -0.52
C GLY A 139 -9.68 4.29 -1.42
N ASN A 140 -9.07 5.14 -2.26
CA ASN A 140 -7.96 4.74 -3.13
C ASN A 140 -6.77 4.15 -2.34
N TYR A 141 -6.50 4.65 -1.13
CA TYR A 141 -5.47 4.08 -0.26
C TYR A 141 -5.82 2.64 0.18
N MET A 142 -7.04 2.41 0.66
CA MET A 142 -7.50 1.06 1.04
C MET A 142 -7.49 0.09 -0.15
N THR A 143 -7.90 0.54 -1.34
CA THR A 143 -7.81 -0.25 -2.58
C THR A 143 -6.36 -0.62 -2.92
N SER A 144 -5.39 0.29 -2.74
CA SER A 144 -3.97 -0.01 -2.97
C SER A 144 -3.42 -1.06 -2.00
N ILE A 145 -3.84 -1.02 -0.72
CA ILE A 145 -3.48 -2.03 0.28
C ILE A 145 -4.12 -3.38 -0.06
N PHE A 146 -5.40 -3.39 -0.45
CA PHE A 146 -6.11 -4.61 -0.84
C PHE A 146 -5.41 -5.34 -2.00
N PHE A 147 -5.02 -4.62 -3.06
CA PHE A 147 -4.26 -5.22 -4.16
C PHE A 147 -2.87 -5.68 -3.71
N ARG A 148 -2.20 -4.97 -2.80
CA ARG A 148 -0.90 -5.40 -2.25
C ARG A 148 -1.00 -6.69 -1.44
N ILE A 149 -2.07 -6.86 -0.65
CA ILE A 149 -2.38 -8.11 0.07
C ILE A 149 -2.61 -9.25 -0.92
N LEU A 150 -3.45 -9.05 -1.94
CA LEU A 150 -3.75 -10.06 -2.95
C LEU A 150 -2.49 -10.50 -3.70
N LEU A 151 -1.62 -9.56 -4.07
CA LEU A 151 -0.36 -9.85 -4.76
C LEU A 151 0.65 -10.58 -3.87
N GLU A 152 0.86 -10.15 -2.62
CA GLU A 152 1.75 -10.90 -1.70
C GLU A 152 1.25 -12.34 -1.48
N ILE A 153 -0.05 -12.56 -1.32
CA ILE A 153 -0.63 -13.91 -1.24
C ILE A 153 -0.36 -14.71 -2.53
N ALA A 154 -0.59 -14.11 -3.71
CA ALA A 154 -0.35 -14.78 -4.99
C ALA A 154 1.12 -15.17 -5.18
N PHE A 155 2.07 -14.32 -4.77
CA PHE A 155 3.50 -14.65 -4.84
C PHE A 155 3.95 -15.67 -3.77
N ILE A 156 3.38 -15.64 -2.56
CA ILE A 156 3.65 -16.68 -1.53
C ILE A 156 3.14 -18.05 -1.99
N VAL A 157 1.91 -18.10 -2.53
CA VAL A 157 1.31 -19.33 -3.08
C VAL A 157 2.06 -19.80 -4.33
N GLY A 158 2.48 -18.89 -5.20
CA GLY A 158 3.31 -19.18 -6.37
C GLY A 158 4.67 -19.76 -6.00
N GLN A 159 5.36 -19.20 -5.00
CA GLN A 159 6.63 -19.73 -4.47
C GLN A 159 6.46 -21.18 -3.98
N TYR A 160 5.40 -21.45 -3.23
CA TYR A 160 5.10 -22.79 -2.72
C TYR A 160 4.86 -23.81 -3.83
N TYR A 161 4.05 -23.49 -4.85
CA TYR A 161 3.75 -24.43 -5.95
C TYR A 161 4.86 -24.56 -6.99
N LEU A 162 5.73 -23.56 -7.16
CA LEU A 162 6.86 -23.62 -8.11
C LEU A 162 8.12 -24.25 -7.54
N TYR A 163 8.37 -24.08 -6.23
CA TYR A 163 9.66 -24.43 -5.62
C TYR A 163 9.57 -25.04 -4.21
N GLY A 164 8.40 -25.05 -3.59
CA GLY A 164 8.24 -25.42 -2.18
C GLY A 164 8.94 -24.45 -1.21
N PHE A 165 9.32 -24.97 -0.04
CA PHE A 165 9.98 -24.23 1.04
C PHE A 165 11.46 -24.59 1.24
N VAL A 166 11.91 -25.70 0.64
CA VAL A 166 13.27 -26.24 0.75
C VAL A 166 13.70 -26.65 -0.65
N MET A 167 14.89 -26.23 -1.08
CA MET A 167 15.47 -26.64 -2.35
C MET A 167 16.10 -28.03 -2.19
N GLU A 168 15.57 -29.02 -2.90
CA GLU A 168 16.17 -30.34 -2.96
C GLU A 168 17.55 -30.30 -3.65
N ALA A 169 18.52 -31.04 -3.09
CA ALA A 169 19.89 -31.06 -3.59
C ALA A 169 20.06 -31.93 -4.86
N LEU A 170 19.12 -32.84 -5.09
CA LEU A 170 19.08 -33.82 -6.18
C LEU A 170 17.79 -33.61 -6.98
N ILE A 171 17.89 -33.63 -8.30
CA ILE A 171 16.73 -33.60 -9.21
C ILE A 171 16.86 -34.76 -10.19
N VAL A 172 15.78 -35.52 -10.33
CA VAL A 172 15.68 -36.69 -11.23
C VAL A 172 15.03 -36.24 -12.54
N CYS A 173 15.68 -36.50 -13.68
CA CYS A 173 15.28 -35.94 -14.98
C CYS A 173 15.34 -36.98 -16.11
N SER A 174 14.28 -37.08 -16.92
CA SER A 174 14.16 -38.01 -18.06
C SER A 174 13.81 -37.31 -19.39
N ARG A 175 14.04 -35.98 -19.49
CA ARG A 175 13.64 -35.15 -20.63
C ARG A 175 14.65 -35.24 -21.78
N ALA A 176 14.17 -35.39 -23.02
CA ALA A 176 15.05 -35.37 -24.20
C ALA A 176 15.88 -34.07 -24.27
N PRO A 177 17.20 -34.13 -24.57
CA PRO A 177 17.92 -35.24 -25.18
C PRO A 177 18.61 -36.21 -24.19
N CYS A 178 18.25 -36.26 -22.91
CA CYS A 178 18.84 -37.21 -21.96
C CYS A 178 18.59 -38.67 -22.39
N PRO A 179 19.60 -39.57 -22.33
CA PRO A 179 19.50 -40.92 -22.89
C PRO A 179 18.77 -41.93 -21.97
N PHE A 180 18.64 -41.58 -20.69
CA PHE A 180 17.96 -42.33 -19.64
C PHE A 180 17.63 -41.33 -18.51
N THR A 181 16.98 -41.79 -17.44
CA THR A 181 16.73 -40.98 -16.23
C THR A 181 18.05 -40.63 -15.55
N VAL A 182 18.45 -39.35 -15.60
CA VAL A 182 19.68 -38.83 -15.00
C VAL A 182 19.41 -38.17 -13.65
N GLU A 183 20.41 -38.24 -12.78
CA GLU A 183 20.49 -37.47 -11.53
C GLU A 183 21.23 -36.16 -11.79
N CYS A 184 20.67 -35.03 -11.36
CA CYS A 184 21.29 -33.71 -11.43
C CYS A 184 21.38 -33.09 -10.04
N TYR A 185 22.59 -32.75 -9.61
CA TYR A 185 22.89 -32.17 -8.31
C TYR A 185 23.02 -30.65 -8.41
N MET A 186 22.36 -29.94 -7.49
CA MET A 186 22.31 -28.48 -7.47
C MET A 186 23.43 -27.85 -6.65
N SER A 187 23.96 -26.73 -7.13
CA SER A 187 24.93 -25.91 -6.39
C SER A 187 24.25 -25.16 -5.23
N ARG A 188 24.85 -25.20 -4.04
CA ARG A 188 24.46 -24.42 -2.83
C ARG A 188 22.98 -24.58 -2.35
N PRO A 189 22.39 -25.79 -2.29
CA PRO A 189 20.96 -25.95 -2.02
C PRO A 189 20.54 -25.51 -0.60
N THR A 190 21.43 -25.69 0.39
CA THR A 190 21.22 -25.23 1.77
C THR A 190 21.24 -23.71 1.89
N GLU A 191 22.22 -23.04 1.27
CA GLU A 191 22.33 -21.58 1.21
C GLU A 191 21.09 -20.98 0.50
N LYS A 192 20.72 -21.51 -0.66
CA LYS A 192 19.50 -21.13 -1.39
C LYS A 192 18.25 -21.31 -0.54
N THR A 193 18.13 -22.42 0.20
CA THR A 193 17.03 -22.66 1.15
C THR A 193 16.96 -21.61 2.27
N ILE A 194 18.10 -21.20 2.84
CA ILE A 194 18.13 -20.14 3.87
C ILE A 194 17.57 -18.82 3.30
N PHE A 195 18.02 -18.41 2.11
CA PHE A 195 17.49 -17.23 1.42
C PHE A 195 16.00 -17.37 1.05
N ILE A 196 15.53 -18.55 0.62
CA ILE A 196 14.11 -18.83 0.33
C ILE A 196 13.25 -18.66 1.60
N ILE A 197 13.62 -19.30 2.71
CA ILE A 197 12.91 -19.22 3.98
C ILE A 197 12.90 -17.77 4.49
N PHE A 198 14.03 -17.07 4.39
CA PHE A 198 14.15 -15.67 4.77
C PHE A 198 13.22 -14.75 3.95
N MET A 199 13.23 -14.87 2.62
CA MET A 199 12.37 -14.07 1.74
C MET A 199 10.89 -14.36 1.99
N LEU A 200 10.53 -15.62 2.27
CA LEU A 200 9.19 -16.03 2.69
C LEU A 200 8.79 -15.41 4.04
N VAL A 201 9.67 -15.38 5.04
CA VAL A 201 9.40 -14.73 6.34
C VAL A 201 9.15 -13.23 6.15
N VAL A 202 9.95 -12.54 5.33
CA VAL A 202 9.76 -11.11 5.00
C VAL A 202 8.49 -10.89 4.15
N ALA A 203 8.03 -11.88 3.38
CA ALA A 203 6.73 -11.86 2.70
C ALA A 203 5.56 -12.00 3.70
N CYS A 204 5.62 -12.98 4.60
CA CYS A 204 4.60 -13.19 5.63
C CYS A 204 4.47 -12.01 6.60
N VAL A 205 5.58 -11.43 7.06
CA VAL A 205 5.55 -10.24 7.94
C VAL A 205 4.95 -9.02 7.23
N SER A 206 5.31 -8.79 5.95
CA SER A 206 4.71 -7.73 5.12
C SER A 206 3.19 -7.93 4.96
N LEU A 207 2.76 -9.15 4.63
CA LEU A 207 1.35 -9.51 4.51
C LEU A 207 0.60 -9.23 5.82
N VAL A 208 1.08 -9.73 6.95
CA VAL A 208 0.49 -9.51 8.28
C VAL A 208 0.41 -8.02 8.62
N LEU A 209 1.49 -7.25 8.44
CA LEU A 209 1.50 -5.82 8.74
C LEU A 209 0.44 -5.04 7.97
N ASN A 210 0.19 -5.36 6.70
CA ASN A 210 -0.80 -4.62 5.91
C ASN A 210 -2.22 -5.21 5.91
N VAL A 211 -2.40 -6.45 6.35
CA VAL A 211 -3.68 -6.96 6.90
C VAL A 211 -4.06 -6.19 8.18
N ILE A 212 -3.10 -5.97 9.10
CA ILE A 212 -3.31 -5.14 10.29
C ILE A 212 -3.66 -3.70 9.90
N GLU A 213 -2.97 -3.12 8.91
CA GLU A 213 -3.27 -1.75 8.43
C GLU A 213 -4.69 -1.62 7.85
N ILE A 214 -5.11 -2.51 6.94
CA ILE A 214 -6.46 -2.42 6.35
C ILE A 214 -7.57 -2.67 7.39
N PHE A 215 -7.34 -3.58 8.34
CA PHE A 215 -8.26 -3.83 9.46
C PHE A 215 -8.38 -2.60 10.38
N PHE A 216 -7.26 -2.00 10.78
CA PHE A 216 -7.25 -0.78 11.59
C PHE A 216 -7.98 0.38 10.89
N LEU A 217 -7.74 0.57 9.59
CA LEU A 217 -8.43 1.58 8.78
C LEU A 217 -9.94 1.32 8.72
N ALA A 218 -10.37 0.08 8.45
CA ALA A 218 -11.79 -0.30 8.41
C ALA A 218 -12.48 -0.08 9.77
N CYS A 219 -11.87 -0.53 10.88
CA CYS A 219 -12.37 -0.28 12.22
C CYS A 219 -12.48 1.21 12.55
N SER A 220 -11.49 2.03 12.16
CA SER A 220 -11.50 3.48 12.39
C SER A 220 -12.65 4.18 11.66
N GLN A 221 -12.96 3.75 10.43
CA GLN A 221 -14.09 4.28 9.66
C GLN A 221 -15.43 3.84 10.24
N SER A 222 -15.57 2.59 10.67
CA SER A 222 -16.80 2.08 11.30
C SER A 222 -17.12 2.81 12.60
N ARG A 223 -16.10 3.13 13.43
CA ARG A 223 -16.28 3.99 14.63
C ARG A 223 -16.72 5.41 14.24
N ARG A 224 -16.11 6.02 13.22
CA ARG A 224 -16.51 7.35 12.71
C ARG A 224 -17.93 7.38 12.11
N LYS A 225 -18.38 6.30 11.46
CA LYS A 225 -19.77 6.17 10.99
C LYS A 225 -20.75 6.11 12.17
N LYS A 226 -20.49 5.26 13.17
CA LYS A 226 -21.34 5.16 14.39
C LYS A 226 -21.41 6.50 15.14
N SER A 227 -20.30 7.21 15.30
CA SER A 227 -20.26 8.54 15.95
C SER A 227 -21.08 9.61 15.21
N LYS A 228 -21.30 9.49 13.90
CA LYS A 228 -22.20 10.36 13.12
C LYS A 228 -23.67 9.94 13.13
N MET A 229 -23.98 8.80 13.75
CA MET A 229 -25.33 8.21 13.78
C MET A 229 -25.90 8.16 15.21
N VAL A 230 -25.33 8.94 16.12
CA VAL A 230 -26.04 9.41 17.32
C VAL A 230 -26.93 10.57 16.86
N PRO A 231 -28.27 10.47 16.94
CA PRO A 231 -29.13 11.59 16.60
C PRO A 231 -28.91 12.72 17.61
N VAL A 232 -28.82 13.96 17.13
CA VAL A 232 -28.98 15.13 17.99
C VAL A 232 -30.47 15.19 18.37
N THR A 233 -30.79 14.94 19.63
CA THR A 233 -32.19 14.94 20.11
C THR A 233 -32.71 16.38 20.25
N ALA A 234 -33.01 16.98 19.11
CA ALA A 234 -33.70 18.24 18.91
C ALA A 234 -34.60 18.08 17.66
N VAL A 235 -35.85 18.57 17.61
CA VAL A 235 -36.53 19.44 18.56
C VAL A 235 -38.06 19.25 18.51
N ALA A 236 -38.67 19.22 19.71
CA ALA A 236 -39.94 19.81 20.14
C ALA A 236 -41.33 19.46 19.54
N LEU A 237 -42.30 19.58 20.46
CA LEU A 237 -43.70 20.02 20.27
C LEU A 237 -43.89 21.17 21.30
N HIS A 238 -44.64 22.25 21.06
CA HIS A 238 -45.96 22.30 20.41
C HIS A 238 -46.17 23.61 19.63
N PRO A 239 -46.90 23.62 18.50
CA PRO A 239 -47.39 24.84 17.87
C PRO A 239 -48.76 25.27 18.42
N ARG A 240 -49.07 26.57 18.34
CA ARG A 240 -50.44 27.13 18.36
C ARG A 240 -50.47 28.40 17.49
N PHE A 241 -51.57 28.60 16.76
CA PHE A 241 -51.78 29.65 15.74
C PHE A 241 -53.12 30.39 16.03
N PRO A 242 -53.48 31.50 15.33
CA PRO A 242 -53.57 32.82 15.98
C PRO A 242 -55.00 33.39 16.04
N ASN A 243 -55.11 34.74 15.95
CA ASN A 243 -56.28 35.63 16.13
C ASN A 243 -56.66 35.87 17.61
N ASP A 244 -57.04 37.08 18.05
CA ASP A 244 -57.19 38.40 17.38
C ASP A 244 -56.64 39.51 18.35
N SER A 245 -56.75 40.84 18.21
CA SER A 245 -57.68 41.71 17.45
C SER A 245 -57.00 43.03 16.99
N LEU A 246 -57.76 44.15 16.88
CA LEU A 246 -57.34 45.45 16.35
C LEU A 246 -57.61 46.62 17.34
N MET A 247 -56.75 47.64 17.30
CA MET A 247 -56.97 49.07 17.65
C MET A 247 -57.28 49.53 19.10
N ASN A 248 -56.97 50.82 19.32
CA ASN A 248 -57.50 51.75 20.35
C ASN A 248 -57.11 51.50 21.83
N LYS A 249 -57.01 52.51 22.71
CA LYS A 249 -56.79 53.98 22.56
C LYS A 249 -56.36 54.60 23.91
N GLU A 250 -55.80 55.81 23.86
CA GLU A 250 -55.83 56.89 24.88
C GLU A 250 -55.84 56.59 26.41
N LYS A 251 -54.79 57.13 27.07
CA LYS A 251 -54.80 57.97 28.30
C LYS A 251 -54.93 57.33 29.71
N MET A 252 -54.34 58.10 30.64
CA MET A 252 -54.50 58.15 32.10
C MET A 252 -54.05 56.95 32.96
N SER A 253 -53.46 57.11 34.16
CA SER A 253 -52.52 58.10 34.77
C SER A 253 -52.52 57.90 36.29
N LEU A 254 -51.38 58.14 36.98
CA LEU A 254 -51.23 58.13 38.46
C LEU A 254 -51.42 56.72 39.08
N LEU A 255 -50.85 56.33 40.24
CA LEU A 255 -49.90 56.92 41.21
C LEU A 255 -48.73 55.91 41.36
N ASP A 256 -47.52 56.16 41.91
CA ASP A 256 -46.79 57.35 42.40
C ASP A 256 -45.27 57.03 42.30
N SER A 257 -44.26 57.93 42.36
CA SER A 257 -43.86 59.00 43.30
C SER A 257 -43.09 58.52 44.56
N SER A 258 -41.93 59.15 44.82
CA SER A 258 -41.02 58.96 45.99
C SER A 258 -40.35 57.58 46.14
N THR A 259 -39.15 57.37 46.71
CA THR A 259 -37.99 58.18 47.17
C THR A 259 -36.85 57.16 47.47
N ALA A 260 -35.55 57.48 47.50
CA ALA A 260 -34.79 58.70 47.21
C ALA A 260 -33.37 58.29 46.72
#